data_AF-A0A4Q1J7J2-F1
#
_entry.id   AF-A0A4Q1J7J2-F1
#
_cell.length_a   1.000
_cell.length_b   1.000
_cell.length_c   1.000
_cell.angle_alpha   90.00
_cell.angle_beta   90.00
_cell.angle_gamma   90.00
#
_symmetry.space_group_name_H-M   'P 1'
#
loop_
_entity.id
_entity.type
_entity.pdbx_description
1 polymer ?
#
loop_
_entity_poly.entity_id
_entity_poly.type
_entity_poly.pdbx_seq_one_letter_code
_entity_poly.pdbx_strand_id
1 'polypeptide(L)'
;MAIITNINVAKNKLIKKQVENLIHIKTQMLLSDNINWLDNYWIIHRCNIKFTKISNSRRYNELMDNYFIDFAKLYIAEIYSYSSLSQIRNSLFALRILEHTLSKFFSNGDIINIDLNVLDELVKIMQNSYSHNVCYRAGWEIERISLFLVNNNLTYKNLHLWKNPLKPDSDYFLYDGKPEHSKKNAKRNSS
;
A
#
# COMPACT_ATOMS: atom_id res chain seq x y z
N MET A 1 16.01 -27.81 -10.70
CA MET A 1 16.06 -27.10 -9.40
C MET A 1 17.16 -26.04 -9.36
N ALA A 2 18.45 -26.39 -9.50
CA ALA A 2 19.58 -25.44 -9.34
C ALA A 2 19.61 -24.25 -10.33
N ILE A 3 19.13 -24.41 -11.56
CA ILE A 3 19.11 -23.33 -12.57
C ILE A 3 18.03 -22.28 -12.23
N ILE A 4 16.85 -22.71 -11.81
CA ILE A 4 15.72 -21.82 -11.46
C ILE A 4 16.05 -20.98 -10.23
N THR A 5 16.68 -21.59 -9.22
CA THR A 5 17.14 -20.87 -8.03
C THR A 5 18.18 -19.80 -8.39
N ASN A 6 19.12 -20.10 -9.29
CA ASN A 6 20.11 -19.13 -9.73
C ASN A 6 19.48 -17.94 -10.51
N ILE A 7 18.50 -18.20 -11.37
CA ILE A 7 17.76 -17.14 -12.09
C ILE A 7 17.02 -16.23 -11.11
N ASN A 8 16.32 -16.78 -10.13
CA ASN A 8 15.58 -15.98 -9.15
C ASN A 8 16.53 -15.14 -8.28
N VAL A 9 17.68 -15.69 -7.88
CA VAL A 9 18.71 -14.92 -7.15
C VAL A 9 19.21 -13.73 -7.97
N ALA A 10 19.47 -13.93 -9.26
CA ALA A 10 19.90 -12.86 -10.16
C ALA A 10 18.82 -11.77 -10.31
N LYS A 11 17.55 -12.16 -10.51
CA LYS A 11 16.41 -11.23 -10.58
C LYS A 11 16.24 -10.44 -9.28
N ASN A 12 16.34 -11.11 -8.14
CA ASN A 12 16.26 -10.49 -6.82
C ASN A 12 17.35 -9.43 -6.64
N LYS A 13 18.59 -9.72 -7.07
CA LYS A 13 19.70 -8.75 -7.04
C LYS A 13 19.41 -7.53 -7.91
N LEU A 14 18.82 -7.73 -9.10
CA LEU A 14 18.44 -6.64 -9.99
C LEU A 14 17.37 -5.74 -9.36
N ILE A 15 16.35 -6.33 -8.72
CA ILE A 15 15.31 -5.59 -8.00
C ILE A 15 15.94 -4.75 -6.88
N LYS A 16 16.81 -5.32 -6.05
CA LYS A 16 17.46 -4.58 -4.95
C LYS A 16 18.24 -3.38 -5.46
N LYS A 17 19.02 -3.56 -6.54
CA LYS A 17 19.74 -2.46 -7.19
C LYS A 17 18.79 -1.39 -7.73
N GLN A 18 17.64 -1.79 -8.29
CA GLN A 18 16.65 -0.85 -8.79
C GLN A 18 16.00 -0.04 -7.67
N VAL A 19 15.68 -0.68 -6.53
CA VAL A 19 15.20 0.02 -5.32
C VAL A 19 16.22 1.05 -4.85
N GLU A 20 17.49 0.65 -4.70
CA GLU A 20 18.58 1.55 -4.28
C GLU A 20 18.72 2.76 -5.21
N ASN A 21 18.65 2.55 -6.52
CA ASN A 21 18.71 3.63 -7.51
C ASN A 21 17.55 4.62 -7.34
N LEU A 22 16.32 4.12 -7.20
CA LEU A 22 15.14 4.98 -7.03
C LEU A 22 15.18 5.74 -5.71
N ILE A 23 15.64 5.10 -4.63
CA ILE A 23 15.86 5.75 -3.33
C ILE A 23 16.86 6.89 -3.48
N HIS A 24 17.97 6.67 -4.17
CA HIS A 24 18.96 7.71 -4.40
C HIS A 24 18.35 8.92 -5.13
N ILE A 25 17.62 8.69 -6.21
CA ILE A 25 16.94 9.74 -6.98
C ILE A 25 15.95 10.51 -6.09
N LYS A 26 15.09 9.79 -5.35
CA LYS A 26 14.07 10.42 -4.51
C LYS A 26 14.65 11.16 -3.31
N THR A 27 15.75 10.67 -2.75
CA THR A 27 16.46 11.36 -1.66
C THR A 27 16.92 12.74 -2.10
N GLN A 28 17.51 12.86 -3.31
CA GLN A 28 17.92 14.16 -3.84
C GLN A 28 16.72 15.10 -4.08
N MET A 29 15.61 14.57 -4.58
CA MET A 29 14.39 15.34 -4.78
C MET A 29 13.79 15.85 -3.47
N LEU A 30 13.76 15.03 -2.42
CA LEU A 30 13.16 15.38 -1.12
C LEU A 30 13.91 16.49 -0.36
N LEU A 31 15.20 16.72 -0.67
CA LEU A 31 15.98 17.79 -0.06
C LEU A 31 15.38 19.18 -0.34
N SER A 32 14.72 19.39 -1.50
CA SER A 32 14.05 20.66 -1.79
C SER A 32 12.88 20.94 -0.85
N ASP A 33 12.29 19.90 -0.27
CA ASP A 33 11.09 19.97 0.55
C ASP A 33 11.43 19.88 2.05
N ASN A 34 12.71 19.97 2.41
CA ASN A 34 13.22 19.80 3.78
C ASN A 34 12.84 18.45 4.40
N ILE A 35 12.71 17.40 3.57
CA ILE A 35 12.45 16.03 4.04
C ILE A 35 13.77 15.25 4.01
N ASN A 36 14.20 14.78 5.19
CA ASN A 36 15.38 13.93 5.32
C ASN A 36 14.98 12.45 5.22
N TRP A 37 15.58 11.72 4.27
CA TRP A 37 15.32 10.29 4.06
C TRP A 37 15.58 9.44 5.32
N LEU A 38 16.63 9.78 6.08
CA LEU A 38 17.04 9.02 7.25
C LEU A 38 16.04 9.11 8.40
N ASP A 39 15.20 10.14 8.41
CA ASP A 39 14.20 10.31 9.45
C ASP A 39 13.10 9.25 9.31
N ASN A 40 12.65 8.72 10.45
CA ASN A 40 11.55 7.75 10.50
C ASN A 40 10.16 8.40 10.58
N TYR A 41 10.13 9.73 10.49
CA TYR A 41 8.94 10.53 10.33
C TYR A 41 9.18 11.67 9.36
N TRP A 42 8.18 12.03 8.57
CA TRP A 42 8.23 13.17 7.66
C TRP A 42 7.08 14.13 7.95
N ILE A 43 7.32 15.42 7.75
CA ILE A 43 6.26 16.45 7.82
C ILE A 43 5.75 16.66 6.40
N ILE A 44 4.59 16.11 6.09
CA ILE A 44 3.93 16.24 4.78
C ILE A 44 2.58 16.92 4.98
N HIS A 45 2.29 17.97 4.22
CA HIS A 45 1.05 18.75 4.36
C HIS A 45 0.79 19.18 5.82
N ARG A 46 1.85 19.64 6.52
CA ARG A 46 1.84 20.03 7.95
C ARG A 46 1.47 18.91 8.94
N CYS A 47 1.54 17.65 8.51
CA CYS A 47 1.20 16.50 9.33
C CYS A 47 2.37 15.53 9.45
N ASN A 48 2.52 14.94 10.65
CA ASN A 48 3.54 13.94 10.93
C ASN A 48 3.12 12.58 10.34
N ILE A 49 3.85 12.14 9.33
CA ILE A 49 3.78 10.82 8.73
C ILE A 49 4.86 9.96 9.37
N LYS A 50 4.48 8.86 10.03
CA LYS A 50 5.41 7.95 10.72
C LYS A 50 5.46 6.58 10.05
N PHE A 51 6.66 6.08 9.78
CA PHE A 51 6.86 4.77 9.16
C PHE A 51 6.97 3.66 10.22
N THR A 52 5.85 3.41 10.90
CA THR A 52 5.71 2.41 11.98
C THR A 52 4.95 1.19 11.51
N LYS A 53 5.06 0.06 12.20
CA LYS A 53 4.19 -1.11 11.97
C LYS A 53 2.72 -0.78 12.25
N ILE A 54 1.83 -1.70 11.85
CA ILE A 54 0.40 -1.61 12.13
C ILE A 54 0.12 -1.68 13.64
N SER A 55 -0.71 -0.78 14.16
CA SER A 55 -1.14 -0.80 15.55
C SER A 55 -2.43 0.01 15.75
N ASN A 56 -3.22 -0.42 16.73
CA ASN A 56 -4.40 0.31 17.20
C ASN A 56 -4.03 1.42 18.20
N SER A 57 -2.79 1.44 18.71
CA SER A 57 -2.34 2.45 19.68
C SER A 57 -1.84 3.72 19.00
N ARG A 58 -2.36 4.88 19.43
CA ARG A 58 -1.91 6.20 18.96
C ARG A 58 -0.47 6.54 19.38
N ARG A 59 0.06 5.86 20.40
CA ARG A 59 1.44 6.05 20.91
C ARG A 59 2.43 5.04 20.34
N TYR A 60 1.98 4.17 19.43
CA TYR A 60 2.83 3.17 18.83
C TYR A 60 3.90 3.80 17.94
N ASN A 61 5.16 3.43 18.19
CA ASN A 61 6.32 3.98 17.51
C ASN A 61 7.32 2.89 17.08
N GLU A 62 6.93 1.62 17.10
CA GLU A 62 7.77 0.56 16.57
C GLU A 62 7.89 0.73 15.05
N LEU A 63 9.13 0.81 14.56
CA LEU A 63 9.41 1.03 13.15
C LEU A 63 8.99 -0.16 12.30
N MET A 64 8.64 0.11 11.04
CA MET A 64 8.49 -0.95 10.04
C MET A 64 9.74 -1.83 9.97
N ASP A 65 9.58 -3.07 9.52
CA ASP A 65 10.68 -3.98 9.29
C ASP A 65 11.79 -3.33 8.44
N ASN A 66 13.06 -3.61 8.77
CA ASN A 66 14.21 -3.00 8.12
C ASN A 66 14.30 -3.33 6.62
N TYR A 67 13.73 -4.46 6.18
CA TYR A 67 13.67 -4.81 4.76
C TYR A 67 12.55 -4.10 4.00
N PHE A 68 11.62 -3.43 4.69
CA PHE A 68 10.44 -2.80 4.10
C PHE A 68 10.41 -1.27 4.23
N ILE A 69 10.98 -0.71 5.30
CA ILE A 69 10.82 0.72 5.62
C ILE A 69 11.29 1.65 4.51
N ASP A 70 12.40 1.33 3.84
CA ASP A 70 12.92 2.13 2.73
C ASP A 70 12.01 2.07 1.50
N PHE A 71 11.39 0.92 1.23
CA PHE A 71 10.37 0.82 0.19
C PHE A 71 9.13 1.64 0.54
N ALA A 72 8.67 1.59 1.79
CA ALA A 72 7.52 2.38 2.23
C ALA A 72 7.79 3.89 2.06
N LYS A 73 8.99 4.35 2.45
CA LYS A 73 9.47 5.72 2.21
C LYS A 73 9.50 6.04 0.72
N LEU A 74 10.05 5.15 -0.11
CA LEU A 74 10.11 5.31 -1.56
C LEU A 74 8.71 5.50 -2.18
N TYR A 75 7.75 4.66 -1.80
CA TYR A 75 6.39 4.78 -2.31
C TYR A 75 5.73 6.10 -1.87
N ILE A 76 5.88 6.51 -0.60
CA ILE A 76 5.34 7.79 -0.14
C ILE A 76 6.02 8.97 -0.86
N ALA A 77 7.35 8.90 -1.06
CA ALA A 77 8.12 9.89 -1.81
C ALA A 77 7.69 9.99 -3.28
N GLU A 78 7.18 8.91 -3.87
CA GLU A 78 6.61 8.94 -5.21
C GLU A 78 5.30 9.72 -5.25
N ILE A 79 4.41 9.52 -4.28
CA ILE A 79 3.01 9.96 -4.39
C ILE A 79 2.71 11.30 -3.70
N TYR A 80 3.53 11.74 -2.75
CA TYR A 80 3.12 12.81 -1.82
C TYR A 80 2.86 14.18 -2.48
N SER A 81 3.52 14.46 -3.60
CA SER A 81 3.42 15.74 -4.30
C SER A 81 2.08 15.93 -5.02
N TYR A 82 1.42 14.84 -5.43
CA TYR A 82 0.13 14.87 -6.12
C TYR A 82 -1.01 14.19 -5.34
N SER A 83 -0.73 13.71 -4.12
CA SER A 83 -1.72 13.06 -3.27
C SER A 83 -2.19 13.99 -2.15
N SER A 84 -3.49 13.95 -1.87
CA SER A 84 -4.04 14.55 -0.65
C SER A 84 -3.50 13.85 0.60
N LEU A 85 -3.53 14.56 1.74
CA LEU A 85 -3.16 13.97 3.03
C LEU A 85 -3.99 12.73 3.37
N SER A 86 -5.28 12.70 3.00
CA SER A 86 -6.11 11.52 3.24
C SER A 86 -5.65 10.31 2.43
N GLN A 87 -5.25 10.53 1.17
CA GLN A 87 -4.69 9.46 0.33
C GLN A 87 -3.38 8.95 0.92
N ILE A 88 -2.46 9.84 1.31
CA ILE A 88 -1.19 9.46 1.95
C ILE A 88 -1.43 8.61 3.21
N ARG A 89 -2.42 8.96 4.04
CA ARG A 89 -2.77 8.17 5.23
C ARG A 89 -3.34 6.80 4.89
N ASN A 90 -4.16 6.69 3.83
CA ASN A 90 -4.66 5.41 3.35
C ASN A 90 -3.53 4.55 2.78
N SER A 91 -2.64 5.14 1.97
CA SER A 91 -1.45 4.47 1.43
C SER A 91 -0.54 3.96 2.55
N LEU A 92 -0.29 4.78 3.58
CA LEU A 92 0.50 4.37 4.73
C LEU A 92 -0.15 3.21 5.50
N PHE A 93 -1.47 3.23 5.66
CA PHE A 93 -2.20 2.11 6.26
C PHE A 93 -2.07 0.82 5.43
N ALA A 94 -2.19 0.91 4.10
CA ALA A 94 -2.00 -0.23 3.21
C ALA A 94 -0.57 -0.77 3.28
N LEU A 95 0.44 0.10 3.29
CA LEU A 95 1.85 -0.29 3.48
C LEU A 95 2.08 -1.02 4.80
N ARG A 96 1.47 -0.55 5.89
CA ARG A 96 1.57 -1.18 7.22
C ARG A 96 0.98 -2.58 7.26
N ILE A 97 -0.17 -2.78 6.61
CA ILE A 97 -0.78 -4.10 6.53
C ILE A 97 0.04 -5.01 5.62
N LEU A 98 0.58 -4.49 4.51
CA LEU A 98 1.45 -5.24 3.63
C LEU A 98 2.71 -5.74 4.34
N GLU A 99 3.38 -4.87 5.09
CA GLU A 99 4.51 -5.25 5.96
C GLU A 99 4.10 -6.32 6.97
N HIS A 100 2.98 -6.12 7.67
CA HIS A 100 2.49 -7.08 8.65
C HIS A 100 2.23 -8.47 8.04
N THR A 101 1.62 -8.53 6.85
CA THR A 101 1.36 -9.78 6.13
C THR A 101 2.66 -10.45 5.71
N LEU A 102 3.63 -9.71 5.16
CA LEU A 102 4.94 -10.26 4.80
C LEU A 102 5.68 -10.83 6.02
N SER A 103 5.75 -10.05 7.10
CA SER A 103 6.37 -10.47 8.36
C SER A 103 5.74 -11.73 8.94
N LYS A 104 4.41 -11.92 8.79
CA LYS A 104 3.71 -13.14 9.21
C LYS A 104 4.08 -14.38 8.37
N PHE A 105 4.36 -14.22 7.07
CA PHE A 105 4.63 -15.34 6.16
C PHE A 105 6.11 -15.72 6.05
N PHE A 106 6.98 -14.71 6.03
CA PHE A 106 8.38 -14.87 5.67
C PHE A 106 9.33 -14.43 6.79
N SER A 107 8.80 -14.02 7.94
CA SER A 107 9.56 -13.49 9.08
C SER A 107 10.39 -12.23 8.77
N ASN A 108 10.12 -11.57 7.64
CA ASN A 108 10.67 -10.29 7.22
C ASN A 108 9.70 -9.58 6.27
N GLY A 109 9.95 -8.29 6.03
CA GLY A 109 9.17 -7.46 5.12
C GLY A 109 9.77 -7.32 3.72
N ASP A 110 10.63 -8.22 3.23
CA ASP A 110 11.28 -8.03 1.91
C ASP A 110 10.23 -8.01 0.77
N ILE A 111 10.21 -6.92 0.00
CA ILE A 111 9.24 -6.70 -1.08
C ILE A 111 9.33 -7.74 -2.21
N ILE A 112 10.48 -8.42 -2.32
CA ILE A 112 10.67 -9.52 -3.27
C ILE A 112 9.65 -10.63 -3.02
N ASN A 113 9.19 -10.79 -1.79
CA ASN A 113 8.24 -11.83 -1.41
C ASN A 113 6.80 -11.49 -1.79
N ILE A 114 6.47 -10.25 -2.17
CA ILE A 114 5.11 -9.86 -2.57
C ILE A 114 4.71 -10.65 -3.83
N ASP A 115 3.68 -11.47 -3.72
CA ASP A 115 3.01 -12.19 -4.81
C ASP A 115 1.49 -12.16 -4.62
N LEU A 116 0.74 -12.76 -5.55
CA LEU A 116 -0.73 -12.78 -5.49
C LEU A 116 -1.24 -13.45 -4.21
N ASN A 117 -0.57 -14.49 -3.70
CA ASN A 117 -0.99 -15.19 -2.48
C ASN A 117 -0.84 -14.29 -1.25
N VAL A 118 0.25 -13.50 -1.18
CA VAL A 118 0.45 -12.50 -0.13
C VAL A 118 -0.66 -11.45 -0.16
N LEU A 119 -1.05 -10.98 -1.35
CA LEU A 119 -2.11 -9.98 -1.48
C LEU A 119 -3.49 -10.55 -1.11
N ASP A 120 -3.78 -11.79 -1.46
CA ASP A 120 -5.04 -12.45 -1.10
C ASP A 120 -5.13 -12.72 0.40
N GLU A 121 -4.03 -13.11 1.03
CA GLU A 121 -4.01 -13.26 2.48
C GLU A 121 -4.14 -11.92 3.21
N LEU A 122 -3.50 -10.88 2.68
CA LEU A 122 -3.66 -9.52 3.20
C LEU A 122 -5.15 -9.15 3.26
N VAL A 123 -5.93 -9.47 2.23
CA VAL A 123 -7.39 -9.24 2.22
C VAL A 123 -8.08 -9.96 3.37
N LYS A 124 -7.76 -11.23 3.62
CA LYS A 124 -8.34 -11.99 4.74
C LYS A 124 -8.01 -11.36 6.09
N ILE A 125 -6.75 -10.96 6.30
CA ILE A 125 -6.31 -10.27 7.52
C ILE A 125 -7.12 -8.98 7.71
N MET A 126 -7.31 -8.21 6.63
CA MET A 126 -8.09 -6.98 6.69
C MET A 126 -9.55 -7.23 7.04
N GLN A 127 -10.21 -8.15 6.34
CA GLN A 127 -11.63 -8.47 6.55
C GLN A 127 -11.91 -8.97 7.97
N ASN A 128 -10.97 -9.67 8.60
CA ASN A 128 -11.11 -10.16 9.97
C ASN A 128 -10.94 -9.06 11.03
N SER A 129 -10.29 -7.94 10.68
CA SER A 129 -9.82 -6.96 11.67
C SER A 129 -10.44 -5.57 11.52
N TYR A 130 -10.97 -5.23 10.34
CA TYR A 130 -11.42 -3.89 10.00
C TYR A 130 -12.79 -3.89 9.31
N SER A 131 -13.43 -2.73 9.30
CA SER A 131 -14.71 -2.53 8.62
C SER A 131 -14.55 -2.57 7.10
N HIS A 132 -15.62 -2.93 6.39
CA HIS A 132 -15.62 -3.06 4.93
C HIS A 132 -15.09 -1.82 4.19
N ASN A 133 -15.49 -0.61 4.60
CA ASN A 133 -15.02 0.65 3.99
C ASN A 133 -13.50 0.85 4.16
N VAL A 134 -12.93 0.46 5.30
CA VAL A 134 -11.47 0.52 5.53
C VAL A 134 -10.78 -0.49 4.63
N CYS A 135 -11.28 -1.71 4.57
CA CYS A 135 -10.73 -2.77 3.72
C CYS A 135 -10.79 -2.40 2.23
N TYR A 136 -11.91 -1.82 1.76
CA TYR A 136 -12.07 -1.37 0.37
C TYR A 136 -11.02 -0.32 -0.01
N ARG A 137 -10.86 0.72 0.82
CA ARG A 137 -9.87 1.78 0.60
C ARG A 137 -8.45 1.22 0.60
N ALA A 138 -8.13 0.36 1.57
CA ALA A 138 -6.83 -0.28 1.62
C ALA A 138 -6.58 -1.17 0.40
N GLY A 139 -7.57 -1.95 -0.05
CA GLY A 139 -7.47 -2.75 -1.26
C GLY A 139 -7.20 -1.92 -2.52
N TRP A 140 -7.80 -0.73 -2.63
CA TRP A 140 -7.48 0.19 -3.73
C TRP A 140 -6.03 0.68 -3.66
N GLU A 141 -5.54 1.05 -2.48
CA GLU A 141 -4.13 1.43 -2.30
C GLU A 141 -3.18 0.28 -2.64
N ILE A 142 -3.50 -0.96 -2.27
CA ILE A 142 -2.71 -2.15 -2.62
C ILE A 142 -2.65 -2.37 -4.13
N GLU A 143 -3.73 -2.12 -4.88
CA GLU A 143 -3.72 -2.18 -6.34
C GLU A 143 -2.73 -1.14 -6.92
N ARG A 144 -2.71 0.08 -6.37
CA ARG A 144 -1.76 1.13 -6.79
C ARG A 144 -0.31 0.79 -6.44
N ILE A 145 -0.06 0.23 -5.25
CA ILE A 145 1.27 -0.24 -4.85
C ILE A 145 1.74 -1.36 -5.78
N SER A 146 0.85 -2.30 -6.12
CA SER A 146 1.14 -3.40 -7.05
C SER A 146 1.52 -2.90 -8.44
N LEU A 147 0.78 -1.91 -8.97
CA LEU A 147 1.12 -1.26 -10.23
C LEU A 147 2.43 -0.48 -10.15
N PHE A 148 2.70 0.21 -9.03
CA PHE A 148 3.97 0.90 -8.81
C PHE A 148 5.16 -0.08 -8.86
N LEU A 149 5.04 -1.24 -8.22
CA LEU A 149 6.08 -2.27 -8.26
C LEU A 149 6.33 -2.75 -9.69
N VAL A 150 5.27 -3.00 -10.47
CA VAL A 150 5.38 -3.46 -11.85
C VAL A 150 5.99 -2.38 -12.75
N ASN A 151 5.45 -1.16 -12.71
CA ASN A 151 5.86 -0.06 -13.58
C ASN A 151 7.32 0.37 -13.35
N ASN A 152 7.84 0.17 -12.14
CA ASN A 152 9.21 0.52 -11.77
C ASN A 152 10.18 -0.68 -11.78
N ASN A 153 9.76 -1.83 -12.31
CA ASN A 153 10.55 -3.07 -12.36
C ASN A 153 11.05 -3.54 -10.97
N LEU A 154 10.25 -3.30 -9.93
CA LEU A 154 10.52 -3.72 -8.55
C LEU A 154 9.95 -5.12 -8.24
N THR A 155 9.46 -5.80 -9.27
CA THR A 155 8.99 -7.18 -9.22
C THR A 155 9.11 -7.82 -10.59
N TYR A 156 9.32 -9.12 -10.65
CA TYR A 156 9.17 -9.93 -11.87
C TYR A 156 7.89 -10.80 -11.83
N LYS A 157 7.07 -10.63 -10.79
CA LYS A 157 5.82 -11.37 -10.59
C LYS A 157 4.66 -10.61 -11.22
N ASN A 158 3.58 -11.32 -11.55
CA ASN A 158 2.43 -10.76 -12.27
C ASN A 158 1.46 -9.97 -11.36
N LEU A 159 1.99 -9.04 -10.56
CA LEU A 159 1.18 -8.27 -9.59
C LEU A 159 0.12 -7.37 -10.26
N HIS A 160 0.31 -7.01 -11.54
CA HIS A 160 -0.68 -6.26 -12.32
C HIS A 160 -2.01 -7.00 -12.52
N LEU A 161 -2.01 -8.33 -12.35
CA LEU A 161 -3.22 -9.16 -12.42
C LEU A 161 -4.07 -9.06 -11.14
N TRP A 162 -3.50 -8.60 -10.04
CA TRP A 162 -4.24 -8.48 -8.79
C TRP A 162 -5.25 -7.34 -8.89
N LYS A 163 -6.51 -7.64 -8.59
CA LYS A 163 -7.61 -6.67 -8.54
C LYS A 163 -8.24 -6.73 -7.17
N ASN A 164 -8.52 -5.57 -6.59
CA ASN A 164 -9.14 -5.48 -5.28
C ASN A 164 -10.46 -6.28 -5.25
N PRO A 165 -10.53 -7.41 -4.52
CA PRO A 165 -11.72 -8.27 -4.49
C PRO A 165 -12.85 -7.67 -3.64
N LEU A 166 -12.59 -6.56 -2.95
CA LEU A 166 -13.55 -5.86 -2.10
C LEU A 166 -14.29 -4.76 -2.86
N LYS A 167 -14.02 -4.58 -4.17
CA LYS A 167 -14.75 -3.62 -4.99
C LYS A 167 -16.25 -3.99 -5.01
N PRO A 168 -17.15 -3.05 -4.66
CA PRO A 168 -18.58 -3.30 -4.77
C PRO A 168 -18.95 -3.69 -6.20
N ASP A 169 -19.92 -4.60 -6.34
CA ASP A 169 -20.51 -4.93 -7.63
C ASP A 169 -21.09 -3.68 -8.33
N SER A 170 -21.40 -2.63 -7.57
CA SER A 170 -21.91 -1.38 -8.12
C SER A 170 -20.93 -0.61 -8.99
N ASP A 171 -19.62 -0.83 -8.83
CA ASP A 171 -18.59 -0.26 -9.70
C ASP A 171 -18.52 -0.99 -11.07
N TYR A 172 -19.26 -2.11 -11.24
CA TYR A 172 -19.50 -2.78 -12.52
C TYR A 172 -20.85 -2.42 -13.16
N PHE A 173 -21.66 -1.52 -12.57
CA PHE A 173 -22.85 -1.02 -13.26
C PHE A 173 -22.42 -0.14 -14.44
N LEU A 174 -22.54 -0.71 -15.65
CA LEU A 174 -22.85 0.07 -16.83
C LEU A 174 -24.13 0.86 -16.52
N TYR A 175 -24.01 2.18 -16.43
CA TYR A 175 -25.16 3.07 -16.29
C TYR A 175 -26.15 2.77 -17.43
N ASP A 176 -27.31 2.21 -17.09
CA ASP A 176 -28.36 1.82 -18.04
C ASP A 176 -29.29 2.98 -18.41
N GLY A 177 -28.97 4.20 -17.97
CA GLY A 177 -29.74 5.40 -18.30
C GLY A 177 -30.98 5.64 -17.44
N LYS A 178 -31.26 4.83 -16.41
CA LYS A 178 -32.49 5.02 -15.60
C LYS A 178 -32.22 5.78 -14.30
N PRO A 179 -32.93 6.88 -14.02
CA PRO A 179 -32.75 7.62 -12.77
C PRO A 179 -33.30 6.80 -11.59
N GLU A 180 -32.45 6.50 -10.60
CA GLU A 180 -32.91 5.94 -9.33
C GLU A 180 -33.73 6.98 -8.56
N HIS A 181 -35.03 6.71 -8.40
CA HIS A 181 -35.88 7.47 -7.49
C HIS A 181 -35.40 7.27 -6.05
N SER A 182 -34.87 8.33 -5.45
CA SER A 182 -34.60 8.45 -4.02
C SER A 182 -35.84 8.11 -3.18
N LYS A 183 -35.88 6.91 -2.61
CA LYS A 183 -36.83 6.55 -1.56
C LYS A 183 -36.11 6.48 -0.23
N LYS A 184 -36.20 7.57 0.56
CA LYS A 184 -36.37 7.54 2.02
C LYS A 184 -36.50 8.96 2.55
N ASN A 185 -37.75 9.37 2.76
CA ASN A 185 -38.19 10.09 3.96
C ASN A 185 -39.71 10.18 3.90
N ALA A 186 -40.37 9.14 4.42
CA ALA A 186 -41.79 9.19 4.71
C ALA A 186 -42.05 8.55 6.09
N LYS A 187 -42.29 9.44 7.04
CA LYS A 187 -43.14 9.30 8.22
C LYS A 187 -42.66 8.39 9.36
N ARG A 188 -42.33 9.05 10.48
CA ARG A 188 -43.02 8.84 11.77
C ARG A 188 -42.98 10.13 12.58
N ASN A 189 -43.90 11.03 12.24
CA ASN A 189 -44.55 11.93 13.20
C ASN A 189 -46.02 11.50 13.21
N SER A 190 -46.49 11.03 14.36
CA SER A 190 -47.90 11.05 14.73
C SER A 190 -47.96 10.96 16.25
N SER A 191 -48.45 12.06 16.81
CA SER A 191 -48.93 12.26 18.18
C SER A 191 -49.90 11.18 18.64
#